data_AF-A0AA40CAM8-F1
#
_entry.id   AF-A0AA40CAM8-F1
#
_cell.length_a   1.000
_cell.length_b   1.000
_cell.length_c   1.000
_cell.angle_alpha   90.00
_cell.angle_beta   90.00
_cell.angle_gamma   90.00
#
_symmetry.space_group_name_H-M   'P 1'
#
loop_
_entity.id
_entity.type
_entity.pdbx_description
1 polymer ?
#
loop_
_entity_poly.entity_id
_entity_poly.type
_entity_poly.pdbx_seq_one_letter_code
_entity_poly.pdbx_strand_id
1 'polypeptide(L)'
;MRFFSILTLATSVSAGLLDFRHNGGEKCLKERDVNKLVEAYRSILSSWNPSKADFLADDGFFGYSDSINTVAGLQTGFPIFPNKQAFIDRQNSSPDNLPLTVVEVGPWNCNKITVIWSATFTYVPGATPLPVRGIVVLESSWNKKQKEHEIQNIKVEFNSMNFFRNTGGVCERR
;
A
#
# COMPACT_ATOMS: atom_id res chain seq x y z
N MET A 1 33.70 33.98 38.21
CA MET A 1 32.55 34.61 38.88
C MET A 1 31.75 35.40 37.85
N ARG A 2 30.52 34.97 37.58
CA ARG A 2 29.34 35.82 37.30
C ARG A 2 28.11 34.91 37.33
N PHE A 3 27.37 35.07 38.42
CA PHE A 3 26.03 34.54 38.66
C PHE A 3 25.02 35.34 37.84
N PHE A 4 24.03 34.68 37.25
CA PHE A 4 22.63 35.14 37.07
C PHE A 4 21.80 33.88 36.73
N SER A 5 21.07 33.34 37.70
CA SER A 5 19.66 33.66 38.04
C SER A 5 18.66 32.99 37.09
N ILE A 6 17.94 32.05 37.69
CA ILE A 6 16.91 31.18 37.16
C ILE A 6 15.64 32.00 36.89
N LEU A 7 15.05 31.82 35.70
CA LEU A 7 13.62 32.09 35.47
C LEU A 7 12.98 30.80 34.97
N THR A 8 12.41 30.02 35.89
CA THR A 8 11.55 28.88 35.57
C THR A 8 10.17 29.41 35.16
N LEU A 9 9.86 29.37 33.86
CA LEU A 9 8.48 29.42 33.40
C LEU A 9 7.86 28.04 33.64
N ALA A 10 6.93 27.94 34.59
CA ALA A 10 6.01 26.82 34.68
C ALA A 10 5.01 26.95 33.53
N THR A 11 5.25 26.27 32.42
CA THR A 11 4.24 26.08 31.38
C THR A 11 3.27 25.00 31.85
N SER A 12 2.04 25.41 32.17
CA SER A 12 0.93 24.48 32.33
C SER A 12 0.68 23.80 30.99
N VAL A 13 1.16 22.57 30.82
CA VAL A 13 0.72 21.70 29.72
C VAL A 13 -0.69 21.28 30.07
N SER A 14 -1.69 22.01 29.56
CA SER A 14 -3.02 21.47 29.46
C SER A 14 -2.91 20.19 28.64
N ALA A 15 -3.17 19.05 29.26
CA ALA A 15 -3.47 17.82 28.56
C ALA A 15 -4.79 18.04 27.81
N GLY A 16 -4.71 18.74 26.68
CA GLY A 16 -5.71 18.62 25.64
C GLY A 16 -5.70 17.15 25.28
N LEU A 17 -6.73 16.42 25.71
CA LEU A 17 -7.16 15.24 25.01
C LEU A 17 -7.14 15.64 23.54
N LEU A 18 -6.19 15.09 22.78
CA LEU A 18 -6.28 15.05 21.34
C LEU A 18 -7.49 14.17 21.08
N ASP A 19 -8.65 14.80 21.15
CA ASP A 19 -9.85 14.35 20.52
C ASP A 19 -9.43 14.25 19.05
N PHE A 20 -9.10 13.03 18.63
CA PHE A 20 -9.02 12.71 17.22
C PHE A 20 -10.40 13.05 16.68
N ARG A 21 -10.56 14.31 16.26
CA ARG A 21 -11.69 14.78 15.48
C ARG A 21 -11.66 13.94 14.22
N HIS A 22 -12.33 12.80 14.29
CA HIS A 22 -12.77 12.03 13.15
C HIS A 22 -13.68 12.99 12.40
N ASN A 23 -13.13 13.61 11.35
CA ASN A 23 -13.85 14.55 10.51
C ASN A 23 -15.18 13.90 10.12
N GLY A 24 -16.28 14.54 10.53
CA GLY A 24 -17.62 13.99 10.40
C GLY A 24 -17.96 13.66 8.95
N GLY A 25 -18.49 12.45 8.73
CA GLY A 25 -19.30 12.11 7.55
C GLY A 25 -18.75 11.03 6.62
N GLU A 26 -17.57 10.45 6.86
CA GLU A 26 -17.13 9.29 6.08
C GLU A 26 -17.87 8.04 6.58
N LYS A 27 -18.57 7.36 5.68
CA LYS A 27 -19.16 6.07 6.00
C LYS A 27 -18.01 5.11 6.28
N CYS A 28 -17.98 4.51 7.46
CA CYS A 28 -17.03 3.44 7.75
C CYS A 28 -17.25 2.28 6.79
N LEU A 29 -16.14 1.60 6.42
CA LEU A 29 -16.19 0.35 5.69
C LEU A 29 -17.18 -0.63 6.34
N LYS A 30 -17.87 -1.39 5.49
CA LYS A 30 -18.63 -2.58 5.89
C LYS A 30 -18.01 -3.79 5.23
N GLU A 31 -18.35 -4.98 5.70
CA GLU A 31 -17.84 -6.24 5.16
C GLU A 31 -17.98 -6.35 3.62
N ARG A 32 -19.11 -5.88 3.06
CA ARG A 32 -19.30 -5.80 1.61
C ARG A 32 -18.26 -4.92 0.91
N ASP A 33 -17.95 -3.76 1.50
CA ASP A 33 -16.99 -2.82 0.94
C ASP A 33 -15.56 -3.38 1.08
N VAL A 34 -15.26 -4.07 2.19
CA VAL A 34 -14.01 -4.82 2.39
C VAL A 34 -13.83 -5.87 1.30
N ASN A 35 -14.81 -6.74 1.09
CA ASN A 35 -14.75 -7.79 0.07
C ASN A 35 -14.56 -7.19 -1.33
N LYS A 36 -15.26 -6.09 -1.64
CA LYS A 36 -15.11 -5.36 -2.91
C LYS A 36 -13.68 -4.84 -3.09
N LEU A 37 -13.11 -4.17 -2.09
CA LEU A 37 -11.78 -3.57 -2.19
C LEU A 37 -10.66 -4.61 -2.22
N VAL A 38 -10.79 -5.72 -1.49
CA VAL A 38 -9.85 -6.85 -1.52
C VAL A 38 -9.85 -7.50 -2.90
N GLU A 39 -11.02 -7.74 -3.48
CA GLU A 39 -11.13 -8.30 -4.83
C GLU A 39 -10.64 -7.30 -5.90
N ALA A 40 -10.93 -6.01 -5.73
CA ALA A 40 -10.39 -4.96 -6.58
C ALA A 40 -8.85 -4.99 -6.59
N TYR A 41 -8.22 -4.98 -5.42
CA TYR A 41 -6.76 -5.07 -5.27
C TYR A 41 -6.18 -6.33 -5.95
N ARG A 42 -6.76 -7.50 -5.69
CA ARG A 42 -6.37 -8.75 -6.35
C ARG A 42 -6.48 -8.61 -7.87
N SER A 43 -7.62 -8.15 -8.36
CA SER A 43 -7.90 -8.07 -9.79
C SER A 43 -6.99 -7.07 -10.51
N ILE A 44 -6.63 -5.96 -9.87
CA ILE A 44 -5.70 -4.95 -10.41
C ILE A 44 -4.33 -5.58 -10.70
N LEU A 45 -3.87 -6.48 -9.83
CA LEU A 45 -2.56 -7.11 -9.95
C LEU A 45 -2.60 -8.38 -10.82
N SER A 46 -3.70 -9.13 -10.82
CA SER A 46 -3.78 -10.44 -11.48
C SER A 46 -4.41 -10.45 -12.87
N SER A 47 -5.04 -9.36 -13.31
CA SER A 47 -5.67 -9.30 -14.63
C SER A 47 -5.90 -7.86 -15.10
N TRP A 48 -4.87 -7.01 -15.02
CA TRP A 48 -5.00 -5.58 -15.26
C TRP A 48 -5.74 -5.24 -16.57
N ASN A 49 -6.61 -4.22 -16.50
CA ASN A 49 -7.12 -3.49 -17.65
C ASN A 49 -7.43 -2.05 -17.21
N PRO A 50 -7.53 -1.08 -18.15
CA PRO A 50 -7.69 0.33 -17.77
C PRO A 50 -8.93 0.65 -16.93
N SER A 51 -10.05 -0.09 -17.06
CA SER A 51 -11.25 0.20 -16.27
C SER A 51 -11.09 -0.18 -14.79
N LYS A 52 -10.09 -0.98 -14.43
CA LYS A 52 -9.76 -1.27 -13.02
C LYS A 52 -9.17 -0.07 -12.28
N ALA A 53 -8.75 0.96 -13.02
CA ALA A 53 -8.35 2.23 -12.43
C ALA A 53 -9.49 2.90 -11.64
N ASP A 54 -10.76 2.58 -11.94
CA ASP A 54 -11.92 3.15 -11.25
C ASP A 54 -12.01 2.72 -9.78
N PHE A 55 -11.32 1.64 -9.38
CA PHE A 55 -11.22 1.26 -7.97
C PHE A 55 -10.21 2.11 -7.17
N LEU A 56 -9.42 2.95 -7.84
CA LEU A 56 -8.39 3.79 -7.23
C LEU A 56 -8.90 5.21 -7.11
N ALA A 57 -8.69 5.84 -5.95
CA ALA A 57 -9.04 7.23 -5.73
C ALA A 57 -8.32 8.14 -6.73
N ASP A 58 -9.04 9.06 -7.37
CA ASP A 58 -8.43 10.03 -8.30
C ASP A 58 -7.45 10.95 -7.56
N ASP A 59 -7.86 11.42 -6.37
CA ASP A 59 -7.09 12.35 -5.56
C ASP A 59 -6.43 11.65 -4.37
N GLY A 60 -5.13 11.93 -4.19
CA GLY A 60 -4.37 11.46 -3.04
C GLY A 60 -4.04 9.97 -3.06
N PHE A 61 -4.05 9.33 -4.24
CA PHE A 61 -3.59 7.95 -4.35
C PHE A 61 -2.07 7.84 -4.24
N PHE A 62 -1.58 6.95 -3.37
CA PHE A 62 -0.15 6.61 -3.30
C PHE A 62 0.09 5.12 -3.11
N GLY A 63 1.14 4.62 -3.75
CA GLY A 63 1.68 3.28 -3.52
C GLY A 63 2.99 3.33 -2.76
N TYR A 64 3.15 2.51 -1.72
CA TYR A 64 4.37 2.39 -0.91
C TYR A 64 4.84 0.94 -0.85
N SER A 65 6.15 0.73 -1.00
CA SER A 65 6.80 -0.54 -0.73
C SER A 65 8.32 -0.38 -0.66
N ASP A 66 8.89 -0.57 0.53
CA ASP A 66 10.33 -0.61 0.71
C ASP A 66 10.93 -1.88 0.12
N SER A 67 10.16 -2.98 0.10
CA SER A 67 10.52 -4.19 -0.64
C SER A 67 10.77 -3.90 -2.13
N ILE A 68 9.87 -3.18 -2.80
CA ILE A 68 10.01 -2.81 -4.22
C ILE A 68 11.14 -1.78 -4.39
N ASN A 69 11.18 -0.73 -3.57
CA ASN A 69 12.23 0.28 -3.66
C ASN A 69 13.62 -0.36 -3.52
N THR A 70 13.79 -1.28 -2.56
CA THR A 70 15.05 -1.99 -2.34
C THR A 70 15.49 -2.77 -3.58
N VAL A 71 14.60 -3.55 -4.19
CA VAL A 71 14.98 -4.38 -5.36
C VAL A 71 15.16 -3.56 -6.64
N ALA A 72 14.53 -2.38 -6.70
CA ALA A 72 14.72 -1.41 -7.79
C ALA A 72 15.95 -0.51 -7.59
N GLY A 73 16.65 -0.61 -6.45
CA GLY A 73 17.77 0.28 -6.12
C GLY A 73 17.34 1.73 -5.85
N LEU A 74 16.08 1.94 -5.49
CA LEU A 74 15.51 3.25 -5.16
C LEU A 74 15.57 3.50 -3.64
N GLN A 75 15.43 4.77 -3.26
CA GLN A 75 15.41 5.18 -1.86
C GLN A 75 14.17 4.63 -1.13
N THR A 76 14.37 3.98 0.02
CA THR A 76 13.29 3.52 0.90
C THR A 76 12.64 4.67 1.67
N GLY A 77 11.41 4.48 2.13
CA GLY A 77 10.61 5.48 2.85
C GLY A 77 9.80 6.41 1.95
N PHE A 78 9.91 6.26 0.62
CA PHE A 78 9.19 7.09 -0.35
C PHE A 78 8.16 6.27 -1.15
N PRO A 79 7.10 6.90 -1.68
CA PRO A 79 6.15 6.23 -2.55
C PRO A 79 6.84 5.61 -3.77
N ILE A 80 6.52 4.35 -4.08
CA ILE A 80 6.84 3.72 -5.36
C ILE A 80 5.96 4.28 -6.49
N PHE A 81 4.74 4.73 -6.14
CA PHE A 81 3.82 5.39 -7.05
C PHE A 81 3.34 6.69 -6.40
N PRO A 82 3.78 7.85 -6.88
CA PRO A 82 3.46 9.15 -6.27
C PRO A 82 2.05 9.65 -6.59
N ASN A 83 1.32 9.00 -7.51
CA ASN A 83 -0.06 9.32 -7.85
C ASN A 83 -0.71 8.15 -8.62
N LYS A 84 -2.02 8.24 -8.86
CA LYS A 84 -2.80 7.24 -9.63
C LYS A 84 -2.26 7.04 -11.04
N GLN A 85 -1.88 8.11 -11.74
CA GLN A 85 -1.40 8.01 -13.12
C GLN A 85 -0.08 7.21 -13.20
N ALA A 86 0.87 7.47 -12.30
CA ALA A 86 2.12 6.71 -12.24
C ALA A 86 1.91 5.22 -11.99
N PHE A 87 0.91 4.86 -11.18
CA PHE A 87 0.50 3.47 -11.00
C PHE A 87 -0.07 2.88 -12.30
N ILE A 88 -0.99 3.58 -12.96
CA ILE A 88 -1.59 3.16 -14.23
C ILE A 88 -0.52 2.96 -15.31
N ASP A 89 0.40 3.91 -15.45
CA ASP A 89 1.49 3.84 -16.43
C ASP A 89 2.38 2.61 -16.18
N ARG A 90 2.64 2.28 -14.91
CA ARG A 90 3.37 1.07 -14.55
C ARG A 90 2.59 -0.20 -14.90
N GLN A 91 1.29 -0.24 -14.60
CA GLN A 91 0.48 -1.41 -14.92
C GLN A 91 0.32 -1.61 -16.43
N ASN A 92 0.24 -0.53 -17.21
CA ASN A 92 0.18 -0.61 -18.68
C ASN A 92 1.50 -1.05 -19.31
N SER A 93 2.64 -0.74 -18.68
CA SER A 93 3.98 -1.11 -19.16
C SER A 93 4.51 -2.43 -18.61
N SER A 94 3.83 -3.02 -17.62
CA SER A 94 4.19 -4.31 -17.03
C SER A 94 3.28 -5.40 -17.61
N PRO A 95 3.77 -6.30 -18.48
CA PRO A 95 2.95 -7.35 -19.11
C PRO A 95 2.50 -8.46 -18.13
N ASP A 96 2.90 -8.33 -16.88
CA ASP A 96 3.03 -9.42 -15.94
C ASP A 96 1.92 -9.38 -14.89
N ASN A 97 0.82 -10.05 -15.22
CA ASN A 97 -0.29 -10.30 -14.31
C ASN A 97 0.17 -11.23 -13.18
N LEU A 98 0.41 -10.65 -12.01
CA LEU A 98 0.84 -11.39 -10.82
C LEU A 98 -0.28 -12.34 -10.39
N PRO A 99 -0.06 -13.68 -10.28
CA PRO A 99 -1.07 -14.63 -9.86
C PRO A 99 -1.32 -14.55 -8.34
N LEU A 100 -1.79 -13.39 -7.88
CA LEU A 100 -2.01 -13.08 -6.49
C LEU A 100 -3.22 -13.86 -5.97
N THR A 101 -2.99 -14.58 -4.88
CA THR A 101 -4.02 -15.25 -4.09
C THR A 101 -4.13 -14.55 -2.75
N VAL A 102 -5.35 -14.17 -2.37
CA VAL A 102 -5.64 -13.68 -1.02
C VAL A 102 -5.64 -14.89 -0.09
N VAL A 103 -4.75 -14.88 0.90
CA VAL A 103 -4.63 -15.95 1.89
C VAL A 103 -5.55 -15.66 3.08
N GLU A 104 -5.55 -14.41 3.54
CA GLU A 104 -6.31 -13.99 4.70
C GLU A 104 -6.67 -12.51 4.56
N VAL A 105 -7.93 -12.18 4.84
CA VAL A 105 -8.34 -10.80 5.10
C VAL A 105 -8.26 -10.60 6.60
N GLY A 106 -7.27 -9.81 7.03
CA GLY A 106 -7.00 -9.52 8.42
C GLY A 106 -7.93 -8.46 8.99
N PRO A 107 -7.55 -7.82 10.12
CA PRO A 107 -8.39 -6.80 10.74
C PRO A 107 -8.59 -5.60 9.81
N TRP A 108 -9.80 -5.04 9.87
CA TRP A 108 -10.18 -3.84 9.17
C TRP A 108 -10.94 -2.89 10.10
N ASN A 109 -10.95 -1.61 9.74
CA ASN A 109 -11.68 -0.56 10.46
C ASN A 109 -12.36 0.38 9.46
N CYS A 110 -12.77 1.58 9.86
CA CYS A 110 -13.52 2.50 9.00
C CYS A 110 -12.87 2.80 7.63
N ASN A 111 -11.55 2.72 7.52
CA ASN A 111 -10.86 3.07 6.27
C ASN A 111 -9.59 2.25 5.99
N LYS A 112 -9.31 1.19 6.74
CA LYS A 112 -8.13 0.34 6.52
C LYS A 112 -8.50 -1.12 6.50
N ILE A 113 -7.86 -1.88 5.61
CA ILE A 113 -7.99 -3.33 5.48
C ILE A 113 -6.58 -3.91 5.43
N THR A 114 -6.30 -4.90 6.27
CA THR A 114 -5.07 -5.67 6.18
C THR A 114 -5.33 -6.94 5.39
N VAL A 115 -4.45 -7.31 4.46
CA VAL A 115 -4.58 -8.54 3.67
C VAL A 115 -3.23 -9.25 3.63
N ILE A 116 -3.25 -10.55 3.92
CA ILE A 116 -2.13 -11.45 3.66
C ILE A 116 -2.35 -12.09 2.30
N TRP A 117 -1.33 -12.07 1.46
CA TRP A 117 -1.41 -12.59 0.10
C TRP A 117 -0.19 -13.46 -0.22
N SER A 118 -0.33 -14.27 -1.25
CA SER A 118 0.76 -15.05 -1.83
C SER A 118 0.67 -15.10 -3.34
N ALA A 119 1.81 -15.20 -4.01
CA ALA A 119 1.90 -15.45 -5.44
C ALA A 119 3.07 -16.41 -5.68
N THR A 120 2.91 -17.37 -6.59
CA THR A 120 4.02 -18.22 -7.05
C THR A 120 4.17 -18.00 -8.55
N PHE A 121 5.31 -17.45 -8.96
CA PHE A 121 5.55 -17.02 -10.34
C PHE A 121 7.04 -16.98 -10.65
N THR A 122 7.38 -16.84 -11.93
CA THR A 122 8.70 -16.42 -12.42
C THR A 122 8.53 -15.85 -13.82
N TYR A 123 9.27 -14.79 -14.12
CA TYR A 123 9.37 -14.21 -15.47
C TYR A 123 10.70 -14.58 -16.14
N VAL A 124 11.51 -15.42 -15.49
CA VAL A 124 12.77 -15.94 -16.02
C VAL A 124 12.52 -17.26 -16.76
N PRO A 125 12.77 -17.35 -18.07
CA PRO A 125 12.57 -18.57 -18.84
C PRO A 125 13.36 -19.75 -18.26
N GLY A 126 12.69 -20.89 -18.07
CA GLY A 126 13.30 -22.12 -17.55
C GLY A 126 13.62 -22.13 -16.05
N ALA A 127 13.39 -21.04 -15.33
CA ALA A 127 13.56 -21.01 -13.88
C ALA A 127 12.38 -21.65 -13.14
N THR A 128 12.63 -22.18 -11.94
CA THR A 128 11.57 -22.64 -11.04
C THR A 128 10.88 -21.43 -10.38
N PRO A 129 9.54 -21.30 -10.46
CA PRO A 129 8.80 -20.27 -9.72
C PRO A 129 9.07 -20.32 -8.22
N LEU A 130 9.44 -19.19 -7.61
CA LEU A 130 9.58 -19.09 -6.16
C LEU A 130 8.31 -18.50 -5.54
N PRO A 131 7.89 -18.97 -4.35
CA PRO A 131 6.76 -18.39 -3.65
C PRO A 131 7.13 -17.01 -3.09
N VAL A 132 6.28 -16.03 -3.35
CA VAL A 132 6.27 -14.71 -2.73
C VAL A 132 5.07 -14.62 -1.80
N ARG A 133 5.30 -14.18 -0.57
CA ARG A 133 4.26 -13.96 0.44
C ARG A 133 4.44 -12.56 0.99
N GLY A 134 3.33 -11.85 1.14
CA GLY A 134 3.35 -10.49 1.61
C GLY A 134 2.14 -10.13 2.46
N ILE A 135 2.20 -8.89 2.94
CA ILE A 135 1.13 -8.20 3.63
C ILE A 135 0.89 -6.89 2.90
N VAL A 136 -0.38 -6.50 2.81
CA VAL A 136 -0.77 -5.18 2.33
C VAL A 136 -1.74 -4.55 3.31
N VAL A 137 -1.58 -3.25 3.51
CA VAL A 137 -2.61 -2.40 4.11
C VAL A 137 -3.21 -1.57 2.99
N LEU A 138 -4.49 -1.81 2.71
CA LEU A 138 -5.31 -1.00 1.81
C LEU A 138 -5.96 0.09 2.65
N GLU A 139 -5.65 1.35 2.37
CA GLU A 139 -6.38 2.48 2.94
C GLU A 139 -7.42 2.95 1.92
N SER A 140 -8.66 3.14 2.36
CA SER A 140 -9.77 3.53 1.50
C SER A 140 -10.24 4.95 1.77
N SER A 141 -10.76 5.62 0.76
CA SER A 141 -11.49 6.89 0.90
C SER A 141 -12.93 6.73 0.41
N TRP A 142 -13.85 7.56 0.95
CA TRP A 142 -15.24 7.57 0.52
C TRP A 142 -15.44 8.52 -0.67
N ASN A 143 -15.74 7.98 -1.85
CA ASN A 143 -16.14 8.76 -3.00
C ASN A 143 -17.61 9.21 -2.86
N LYS A 144 -17.82 10.49 -2.58
CA LYS A 144 -19.16 11.08 -2.41
C LYS A 144 -20.01 11.03 -3.68
N LYS A 145 -19.39 11.15 -4.86
CA LYS A 145 -20.08 11.17 -6.16
C LYS A 145 -20.61 9.78 -6.51
N GLN A 146 -19.74 8.76 -6.39
CA GLN A 146 -20.07 7.38 -6.70
C GLN A 146 -20.79 6.66 -5.54
N LYS A 147 -20.75 7.24 -4.34
CA LYS A 147 -21.30 6.67 -3.10
C LYS A 147 -20.71 5.29 -2.79
N GLU A 148 -19.40 5.17 -2.92
CA GLU A 148 -18.64 3.95 -2.63
C GLU A 148 -17.24 4.25 -2.11
N HIS A 149 -16.59 3.22 -1.57
CA HIS A 149 -15.19 3.29 -1.19
C HIS A 149 -14.27 2.97 -2.37
N GLU A 150 -13.17 3.70 -2.46
CA GLU A 150 -12.07 3.49 -3.40
C GLU A 150 -10.77 3.26 -2.62
N ILE A 151 -9.80 2.60 -3.25
CA ILE A 151 -8.45 2.42 -2.71
C ILE A 151 -7.71 3.75 -2.84
N GLN A 152 -7.36 4.35 -1.70
CA GLN A 152 -6.54 5.57 -1.65
C GLN A 152 -5.06 5.24 -1.48
N ASN A 153 -4.68 4.35 -0.57
CA ASN A 153 -3.27 3.97 -0.44
C ASN A 153 -3.09 2.46 -0.48
N ILE A 154 -2.01 2.04 -1.13
CA ILE A 154 -1.52 0.66 -1.12
C ILE A 154 -0.18 0.67 -0.41
N LYS A 155 -0.10 0.08 0.78
CA LYS A 155 1.16 -0.08 1.53
C LYS A 155 1.49 -1.56 1.58
N VAL A 156 2.45 -2.01 0.77
CA VAL A 156 2.69 -3.43 0.54
C VAL A 156 4.14 -3.82 0.83
N GLU A 157 4.32 -4.90 1.58
CA GLU A 157 5.64 -5.49 1.85
C GLU A 157 5.58 -7.00 1.64
N PHE A 158 6.72 -7.59 1.22
CA PHE A 158 6.82 -9.02 0.93
C PHE A 158 8.27 -9.49 1.03
N ASN A 159 8.50 -10.79 0.92
CA ASN A 159 9.85 -11.35 0.81
C ASN A 159 10.54 -10.93 -0.50
N SER A 160 11.18 -9.76 -0.47
CA SER A 160 11.77 -9.05 -1.59
C SER A 160 12.79 -9.86 -2.38
N MET A 161 13.55 -10.75 -1.73
CA MET A 161 14.56 -11.59 -2.40
C MET A 161 13.94 -12.59 -3.39
N ASN A 162 12.82 -13.23 -3.03
CA ASN A 162 12.16 -14.16 -3.96
C ASN A 162 11.54 -13.41 -5.13
N PHE A 163 10.94 -12.25 -4.86
CA PHE A 163 10.43 -11.38 -5.91
C PHE A 163 11.54 -10.94 -6.87
N PHE A 164 12.68 -10.46 -6.35
CA PHE A 164 13.84 -10.06 -7.15
C PHE A 164 14.31 -11.17 -8.08
N ARG A 165 14.46 -12.40 -7.56
CA ARG A 165 14.85 -13.56 -8.37
C ARG A 165 13.80 -13.93 -9.42
N ASN A 166 12.52 -13.89 -9.05
CA ASN A 166 11.41 -14.17 -9.96
C ASN A 166 11.31 -13.14 -11.09
N THR A 167 11.75 -11.90 -10.86
CA THR A 167 11.79 -10.82 -11.87
C THR A 167 13.12 -10.74 -12.62
N GLY A 168 14.00 -11.74 -12.51
CA GLY A 168 15.27 -11.81 -13.25
C GLY A 168 16.47 -11.17 -12.57
N GLY A 169 16.33 -10.73 -11.33
CA GLY A 169 17.42 -10.23 -10.52
C GLY A 169 18.45 -11.32 -10.18
N VAL A 170 19.72 -10.97 -10.27
CA VAL A 170 20.85 -11.82 -9.91
C VAL A 170 21.69 -11.16 -8.81
N CYS A 171 22.16 -11.94 -7.85
CA CYS A 171 23.13 -11.47 -6.86
C CYS A 171 24.53 -11.80 -7.38
N GLU A 172 25.26 -10.80 -7.87
CA GLU A 172 26.67 -10.96 -8.19
C GLU A 172 27.49 -10.84 -6.90
N ARG A 173 28.36 -11.80 -6.62
CA ARG A 173 29.39 -11.62 -5.59
C ARG A 173 30.42 -10.66 -6.16
N ARG A 174 30.58 -9.50 -5.54
CA ARG A 174 31.73 -8.62 -5.74
C ARG A 174 32.95 -9.18 -5.00
#